data_AF-A0A418ZZB1-F1
#
_entry.id   AF-A0A418ZZB1-F1
#
_cell.length_a   1.000
_cell.length_b   1.000
_cell.length_c   1.000
_cell.angle_alpha   90.00
_cell.angle_beta   90.00
_cell.angle_gamma   90.00
#
_symmetry.space_group_name_H-M   'P 1'
#
loop_
_entity.id
_entity.type
_entity.pdbx_description
1 polymer ?
#
loop_
_entity_poly.entity_id
_entity_poly.type
_entity_poly.pdbx_seq_one_letter_code
_entity_poly.pdbx_strand_id
1 'polypeptide(L)'
;MNDVEMVLRFLYMNFGELDVNFMSRGMDEFMRANKESWPRDFQEAFHVSISRCFTLWGDNAFNKPVDNGWRSQFIAPMYDAEMHACCCLSTGQFDVLADRPERVREATKELFRRDLQFVKSVTQSTNNLSAIKYRLNTMRQLLQELASE
;
A
#
# COMPACT_ATOMS: atom_id res chain seq x y z
N MET A 1 -1.78 -7.29 -18.35
CA MET A 1 -0.99 -6.04 -18.54
C MET A 1 -1.01 -5.16 -17.28
N ASN A 2 -2.06 -5.21 -16.44
CA ASN A 2 -2.11 -4.48 -15.16
C ASN A 2 -1.24 -5.12 -14.05
N ASP A 3 -1.10 -6.44 -14.04
CA ASP A 3 -0.43 -7.15 -12.93
C ASP A 3 1.08 -6.84 -12.84
N VAL A 4 1.75 -6.73 -13.99
CA VAL A 4 3.17 -6.34 -14.06
C VAL A 4 3.37 -4.90 -13.60
N GLU A 5 2.43 -4.01 -13.91
CA GLU A 5 2.47 -2.63 -13.40
C GLU A 5 2.34 -2.62 -11.88
N MET A 6 1.46 -3.43 -11.28
CA MET A 6 1.30 -3.47 -9.82
C MET A 6 2.56 -3.97 -9.10
N VAL A 7 3.26 -4.94 -9.69
CA VAL A 7 4.59 -5.37 -9.19
C VAL A 7 5.58 -4.22 -9.29
N LEU A 8 5.69 -3.56 -10.45
CA LEU A 8 6.61 -2.45 -10.64
C LEU A 8 6.33 -1.27 -9.70
N ARG A 9 5.05 -0.93 -9.49
CA ARG A 9 4.61 0.10 -8.53
C ARG A 9 5.07 -0.23 -7.12
N PHE A 10 4.83 -1.47 -6.68
CA PHE A 10 5.28 -1.92 -5.37
C PHE A 10 6.80 -1.76 -5.25
N LEU A 11 7.57 -2.25 -6.23
CA LEU A 11 9.02 -2.21 -6.16
C LEU A 11 9.55 -0.78 -6.15
N TYR A 12 9.04 0.07 -7.05
CA TYR A 12 9.43 1.47 -7.09
C TYR A 12 9.08 2.23 -5.80
N MET A 13 7.91 1.98 -5.20
CA MET A 13 7.49 2.68 -3.98
C MET A 13 8.25 2.26 -2.72
N ASN A 14 8.82 1.05 -2.71
CA ASN A 14 9.54 0.53 -1.54
C ASN A 14 11.06 0.59 -1.69
N PHE A 15 11.58 0.53 -2.92
CA PHE A 15 13.01 0.44 -3.19
C PHE A 15 13.54 1.52 -4.15
N GLY A 16 12.65 2.30 -4.78
CA GLY A 16 13.01 3.42 -5.64
C GLY A 16 13.07 4.75 -4.90
N GLU A 17 13.60 5.75 -5.57
CA GLU A 17 13.62 7.13 -5.07
C GLU A 17 12.32 7.83 -5.44
N LEU A 18 11.51 8.18 -4.44
CA LEU A 18 10.26 8.94 -4.63
C LEU A 18 10.56 10.45 -4.70
N ASP A 19 11.15 10.88 -5.81
CA ASP A 19 11.61 12.26 -6.05
C ASP A 19 11.01 12.90 -7.32
N VAL A 20 10.55 12.11 -8.29
CA VAL A 20 9.95 12.61 -9.52
C VAL A 20 8.48 13.00 -9.35
N ASN A 21 8.10 14.13 -9.97
CA ASN A 21 6.71 14.61 -10.01
C ASN A 21 5.76 13.68 -10.79
N PHE A 22 6.29 12.70 -11.53
CA PHE A 22 5.52 11.73 -12.32
C PHE A 22 5.98 10.30 -12.03
N MET A 23 5.11 9.55 -11.37
CA MET A 23 5.36 8.15 -11.00
C MET A 23 5.68 7.24 -12.19
N SER A 24 5.06 7.42 -13.36
CA SER A 24 5.37 6.62 -14.55
C SER A 24 6.82 6.74 -14.98
N ARG A 25 7.34 7.97 -15.00
CA ARG A 25 8.75 8.24 -15.33
C ARG A 25 9.70 7.62 -14.30
N GLY A 26 9.37 7.73 -13.01
CA GLY A 26 10.17 7.14 -11.94
C GLY A 26 10.20 5.61 -12.02
N MET A 27 9.07 4.98 -12.35
CA MET A 27 9.00 3.54 -12.60
C MET A 27 9.82 3.11 -13.82
N ASP A 28 9.80 3.88 -14.91
CA ASP A 28 10.62 3.62 -16.10
C ASP A 28 12.13 3.72 -15.80
N GLU A 29 12.52 4.74 -15.04
CA GLU A 29 13.91 4.96 -14.62
C GLU A 29 14.37 3.86 -13.65
N PHE A 30 13.53 3.49 -12.69
CA PHE A 30 13.77 2.38 -11.78
C PHE A 30 13.92 1.04 -12.51
N MET A 31 13.03 0.74 -13.46
CA MET A 31 13.13 -0.46 -14.27
C MET A 31 14.42 -0.45 -15.10
N ARG A 32 14.77 0.68 -15.73
CA ARG A 32 16.00 0.80 -16.53
C ARG A 32 17.25 0.56 -15.70
N ALA A 33 17.26 1.01 -14.45
CA ALA A 33 18.38 0.83 -13.52
C ALA A 33 18.52 -0.62 -13.02
N ASN A 34 17.41 -1.35 -12.89
CA ASN A 34 17.40 -2.69 -12.27
C ASN A 34 17.20 -3.85 -13.27
N LYS A 35 16.98 -3.58 -14.57
CA LYS A 35 16.66 -4.60 -15.59
C LYS A 35 17.67 -5.73 -15.72
N GLU A 36 18.94 -5.48 -15.43
CA GLU A 36 20.03 -6.46 -15.59
C GLU A 36 20.12 -7.41 -14.39
N SER A 37 19.64 -7.00 -13.22
CA SER A 37 19.68 -7.80 -12.00
C SER A 37 18.58 -7.37 -11.03
N TRP A 38 17.51 -8.16 -10.98
CA TRP A 38 16.47 -8.03 -9.96
C TRP A 38 16.94 -8.66 -8.64
N PRO A 39 17.08 -7.89 -7.55
CA PRO A 39 17.42 -8.45 -6.25
C PRO A 39 16.40 -9.50 -5.81
N ARG A 40 16.87 -10.63 -5.26
CA ARG A 40 15.98 -11.68 -4.73
C ARG A 40 15.03 -11.12 -3.66
N ASP A 41 15.52 -10.19 -2.87
CA ASP A 41 14.79 -9.53 -1.78
C ASP A 41 13.53 -8.81 -2.26
N PHE A 42 13.48 -8.37 -3.53
CA PHE A 42 12.30 -7.72 -4.10
C PHE A 42 11.13 -8.70 -4.25
N GLN A 43 11.43 -9.92 -4.70
CA GLN A 43 10.43 -10.97 -4.85
C GLN A 43 9.90 -11.39 -3.47
N GLU A 44 10.80 -11.62 -2.52
CA GLU A 44 10.42 -11.99 -1.15
C GLU A 44 9.57 -10.90 -0.49
N ALA A 45 10.00 -9.64 -0.57
CA ALA A 45 9.25 -8.51 -0.03
C ALA A 45 7.86 -8.38 -0.66
N PHE A 46 7.74 -8.59 -1.97
CA PHE A 46 6.45 -8.57 -2.65
C PHE A 46 5.52 -9.67 -2.13
N HIS A 47 5.98 -10.92 -2.08
CA HIS A 47 5.17 -12.06 -1.65
C HIS A 47 4.77 -11.95 -0.17
N VAL A 48 5.68 -11.52 0.69
CA VAL A 48 5.36 -11.26 2.11
C VAL A 48 4.32 -10.15 2.21
N SER A 49 4.52 -9.01 1.53
CA SER A 49 3.61 -7.87 1.63
C SER A 49 2.20 -8.19 1.15
N ILE A 50 2.06 -8.86 0.00
CA ILE A 50 0.75 -9.21 -0.53
C ILE A 50 0.03 -10.24 0.36
N SER A 51 0.76 -11.22 0.90
CA SER A 51 0.19 -12.20 1.85
C SER A 51 -0.30 -11.50 3.13
N ARG A 52 0.45 -10.52 3.63
CA ARG A 52 0.05 -9.71 4.79
C ARG A 52 -1.21 -8.89 4.49
N CYS A 53 -1.30 -8.26 3.31
CA CYS A 53 -2.51 -7.55 2.90
C CYS A 53 -3.76 -8.45 2.95
N PHE A 54 -3.69 -9.64 2.37
CA PHE A 54 -4.81 -10.59 2.41
C PHE A 54 -5.10 -11.12 3.82
N THR A 55 -4.10 -11.22 4.69
CA THR A 55 -4.32 -11.60 6.10
C THR A 55 -5.10 -10.51 6.84
N LEU A 56 -4.72 -9.25 6.68
CA LEU A 56 -5.31 -8.13 7.41
C LEU A 56 -6.70 -7.73 6.86
N TRP A 57 -6.84 -7.60 5.54
CA TRP A 57 -8.07 -7.12 4.91
C TRP A 57 -8.96 -8.23 4.30
N GLY A 58 -8.45 -9.46 4.15
CA GLY A 58 -9.19 -10.55 3.51
C GLY A 58 -9.54 -10.21 2.06
N ASP A 59 -10.76 -10.57 1.65
CA ASP A 59 -11.31 -10.25 0.31
C ASP A 59 -11.46 -8.73 0.07
N ASN A 60 -11.31 -7.92 1.12
CA ASN A 60 -11.38 -6.47 1.02
C ASN A 60 -10.02 -5.80 0.79
N ALA A 61 -8.94 -6.57 0.64
CA ALA A 61 -7.65 -6.01 0.27
C ALA A 61 -7.78 -5.16 -1.01
N PHE A 62 -7.19 -3.97 -0.98
CA PHE A 62 -7.14 -3.00 -2.08
C PHE A 62 -8.50 -2.42 -2.50
N ASN A 63 -9.55 -2.67 -1.72
CA ASN A 63 -10.88 -2.11 -1.92
C ASN A 63 -11.06 -0.83 -1.11
N LYS A 64 -11.98 0.02 -1.57
CA LYS A 64 -12.36 1.24 -0.84
C LYS A 64 -13.50 0.97 0.14
N PRO A 65 -13.39 1.35 1.41
CA PRO A 65 -14.51 1.46 2.33
C PRO A 65 -15.62 2.37 1.80
N VAL A 66 -16.86 1.97 2.05
CA VAL A 66 -18.09 2.74 1.85
C VAL A 66 -18.94 2.64 3.11
N ASP A 67 -19.98 3.48 3.23
CA ASP A 67 -20.74 3.65 4.48
C ASP A 67 -21.12 2.33 5.17
N ASN A 68 -21.58 1.33 4.40
CA ASN A 68 -21.98 0.02 4.90
C ASN A 68 -21.16 -1.16 4.35
N GLY A 69 -19.87 -0.97 4.09
CA GLY A 69 -18.99 -2.08 3.69
C GLY A 69 -17.81 -1.66 2.84
N TRP A 70 -17.57 -2.41 1.78
CA TRP A 70 -16.46 -2.21 0.87
C TRP A 70 -16.96 -2.21 -0.57
N ARG A 71 -16.46 -1.28 -1.37
CA ARG A 71 -16.67 -1.29 -2.80
C ARG A 71 -15.72 -2.32 -3.39
N SER A 72 -16.26 -3.40 -3.95
CA SER A 72 -15.51 -4.45 -4.65
C SER A 72 -14.99 -3.95 -6.01
N GLN A 73 -14.10 -2.98 -5.95
CA GLN A 73 -13.37 -2.45 -7.10
C GLN A 73 -11.95 -2.22 -6.63
N PHE A 74 -11.01 -2.87 -7.29
CA PHE A 74 -9.59 -2.65 -7.10
C PHE A 74 -9.21 -1.20 -7.38
N ILE A 75 -8.44 -0.59 -6.47
CA ILE A 75 -7.96 0.78 -6.62
C ILE A 75 -6.44 0.79 -6.46
N ALA A 76 -5.70 1.06 -7.54
CA ALA A 76 -4.24 1.03 -7.53
C ALA A 76 -3.61 1.93 -6.44
N PRO A 77 -4.07 3.16 -6.18
CA PRO A 77 -3.62 3.94 -5.02
C PRO A 77 -3.87 3.28 -3.65
N MET A 78 -4.94 2.51 -3.48
CA MET A 78 -5.19 1.76 -2.23
C MET A 78 -4.20 0.60 -2.11
N TYR A 79 -3.99 -0.11 -3.21
CA TYR A 79 -2.95 -1.14 -3.32
C TYR A 79 -1.58 -0.61 -2.93
N ASP A 80 -1.18 0.54 -3.45
CA ASP A 80 0.09 1.18 -3.10
C ASP A 80 0.22 1.40 -1.58
N ALA A 81 -0.84 1.93 -0.95
CA ALA A 81 -0.86 2.26 0.47
C ALA A 81 -0.78 1.01 1.36
N GLU A 82 -1.61 0.00 1.09
CA GLU A 82 -1.64 -1.25 1.86
C GLU A 82 -0.36 -2.05 1.70
N MET A 83 0.13 -2.22 0.47
CA MET A 83 1.33 -3.01 0.18
C MET A 83 2.57 -2.38 0.81
N HIS A 84 2.74 -1.06 0.68
CA HIS A 84 3.86 -0.36 1.31
C HIS A 84 3.80 -0.46 2.84
N ALA A 85 2.62 -0.26 3.44
CA ALA A 85 2.46 -0.38 4.87
C ALA A 85 2.81 -1.80 5.36
N CYS A 86 2.34 -2.84 4.66
CA CYS A 86 2.66 -4.24 4.98
C CYS A 86 4.15 -4.58 4.82
N CYS A 87 4.81 -3.99 3.82
CA CYS A 87 6.25 -4.13 3.61
C CYS A 87 7.06 -3.50 4.76
N CYS A 88 6.54 -2.42 5.36
CA CYS A 88 7.22 -1.71 6.44
C CYS A 88 7.06 -2.35 7.83
N LEU A 89 6.16 -3.33 8.00
CA LEU A 89 5.94 -3.98 9.29
C LEU A 89 7.07 -4.96 9.62
N SER A 90 7.55 -4.94 10.86
CA SER A 90 8.32 -6.06 11.40
C SER A 90 7.43 -7.29 11.56
N THR A 91 8.03 -8.48 11.69
CA THR A 91 7.28 -9.71 11.95
C THR A 91 6.42 -9.60 13.21
N GLY A 92 6.97 -9.11 14.32
CA GLY A 92 6.21 -8.94 15.56
C GLY A 92 5.06 -7.93 15.45
N GLN A 93 5.25 -6.83 14.71
CA GLN A 93 4.14 -5.89 14.46
C GLN A 93 3.04 -6.55 13.61
N PHE A 94 3.43 -7.33 12.60
CA PHE A 94 2.45 -8.05 11.78
C PHE A 94 1.69 -9.09 12.58
N ASP A 95 2.36 -9.89 13.42
CA ASP A 95 1.73 -10.94 14.23
C ASP A 95 0.65 -10.34 15.14
N VAL A 96 0.96 -9.22 15.80
CA VAL A 96 0.00 -8.47 16.63
C VAL A 96 -1.22 -7.99 15.85
N LEU A 97 -1.07 -7.62 14.57
CA LEU A 97 -2.18 -7.18 13.73
C LEU A 97 -2.97 -8.38 13.16
N ALA A 98 -2.27 -9.47 12.84
CA ALA A 98 -2.83 -10.70 12.30
C ALA A 98 -3.75 -11.42 13.31
N ASP A 99 -3.51 -11.23 14.62
CA ASP A 99 -4.40 -11.72 15.68
C ASP A 99 -5.71 -10.91 15.80
N ARG A 100 -5.78 -9.71 15.19
CA ARG A 100 -6.95 -8.80 15.25
C ARG A 100 -7.25 -8.13 13.90
N PRO A 101 -7.49 -8.88 12.81
CA PRO A 101 -7.70 -8.32 11.49
C PRO A 101 -8.95 -7.44 11.41
N GLU A 102 -10.00 -7.73 12.20
CA GLU A 102 -11.20 -6.90 12.27
C GLU A 102 -10.91 -5.49 12.81
N ARG A 103 -9.99 -5.36 13.77
CA ARG A 103 -9.56 -4.04 14.27
C ARG A 103 -8.89 -3.22 13.16
N VAL A 104 -8.07 -3.85 12.32
CA VAL A 104 -7.43 -3.20 11.16
C VAL A 104 -8.48 -2.73 10.15
N ARG A 105 -9.47 -3.58 9.84
CA ARG A 105 -10.57 -3.24 8.91
C ARG A 105 -11.42 -2.09 9.42
N GLU A 106 -11.80 -2.09 10.69
CA GLU A 106 -12.56 -0.99 11.30
C GLU A 106 -11.75 0.30 11.39
N ALA A 107 -10.46 0.22 11.74
CA ALA A 107 -9.57 1.38 11.74
C ALA A 107 -9.39 1.96 10.32
N THR A 108 -9.35 1.10 9.29
CA THR A 108 -9.31 1.52 7.88
C THR A 108 -10.59 2.24 7.49
N LYS A 109 -11.76 1.71 7.85
CA LYS A 109 -13.05 2.40 7.63
C LYS A 109 -13.08 3.76 8.31
N GLU A 110 -12.62 3.82 9.56
CA GLU A 110 -12.57 5.07 10.32
C GLU A 110 -11.63 6.09 9.70
N LEU A 111 -10.47 5.65 9.20
CA LEU A 111 -9.56 6.51 8.43
C LEU A 111 -10.27 7.16 7.24
N PHE A 112 -11.08 6.40 6.49
CA PHE A 112 -11.86 6.94 5.37
C PHE A 112 -12.95 7.94 5.79
N ARG A 113 -13.49 7.84 7.01
CA ARG A 113 -14.49 8.80 7.52
C ARG A 113 -13.84 10.10 7.98
N ARG A 114 -12.69 10.01 8.66
CA ARG A 114 -12.06 11.15 9.32
C ARG A 114 -11.08 11.93 8.44
N ASP A 115 -10.39 11.26 7.52
CA ASP A 115 -9.28 11.84 6.76
C ASP A 115 -9.66 12.02 5.29
N LEU A 116 -10.28 13.17 4.99
CA LEU A 116 -10.66 13.53 3.62
C LEU A 116 -9.45 13.68 2.68
N GLN A 117 -8.27 13.99 3.21
CA GLN A 117 -7.06 14.09 2.40
C GLN A 117 -6.56 12.70 1.98
N PHE A 118 -6.67 11.70 2.87
CA PHE A 118 -6.40 10.31 2.54
C PHE A 118 -7.40 9.80 1.51
N VAL A 119 -8.70 10.04 1.73
CA VAL A 119 -9.74 9.67 0.76
C VAL A 119 -9.44 10.26 -0.61
N LYS A 120 -9.03 11.54 -0.67
CA LYS A 120 -8.66 12.20 -1.91
C LYS A 120 -7.42 11.56 -2.55
N SER A 121 -6.38 11.24 -1.79
CA SER A 121 -5.11 10.69 -2.29
C SER A 121 -5.24 9.25 -2.80
N VAL A 122 -6.23 8.49 -2.33
CA VAL A 122 -6.53 7.13 -2.83
C VAL A 122 -7.65 7.09 -3.87
N THR A 123 -8.52 8.11 -3.93
CA THR A 123 -9.62 8.15 -4.92
C THR A 123 -9.20 8.86 -6.21
N GLN A 124 -8.46 9.95 -6.11
CA GLN A 124 -8.00 10.70 -7.27
C GLN A 124 -6.68 10.07 -7.73
N SER A 125 -6.67 9.50 -8.93
CA SER A 125 -5.47 8.95 -9.59
C SER A 125 -4.49 10.05 -10.01
N THR A 126 -4.14 10.93 -9.07
CA THR A 126 -3.13 11.96 -9.28
C THR A 126 -1.78 11.32 -9.00
N ASN A 127 -0.97 11.17 -10.05
CA ASN A 127 0.43 10.74 -9.96
C ASN A 127 1.32 11.82 -9.28
N ASN A 128 0.73 12.76 -8.53
CA ASN A 128 1.43 13.80 -7.81
C ASN A 128 2.12 13.20 -6.57
N LEU A 129 3.42 13.48 -6.46
CA LEU A 129 4.28 13.02 -5.40
C LEU A 129 3.72 13.28 -3.98
N SER A 130 3.07 14.41 -3.75
CA SER A 130 2.50 14.74 -2.43
C SER A 130 1.38 13.79 -2.04
N ALA A 131 0.49 13.45 -2.98
CA ALA A 131 -0.60 12.50 -2.76
C ALA A 131 -0.08 11.08 -2.54
N ILE A 132 0.96 10.67 -3.27
CA ILE A 132 1.65 9.39 -3.09
C ILE A 132 2.24 9.31 -1.69
N LYS A 133 3.11 10.26 -1.32
CA LYS A 133 3.73 10.27 0.02
C LYS A 133 2.69 10.30 1.13
N TYR A 134 1.60 11.03 0.95
CA TYR A 134 0.52 11.09 1.93
C TYR A 134 -0.12 9.71 2.16
N ARG A 135 -0.63 9.04 1.11
CA ARG A 135 -1.30 7.74 1.28
C ARG A 135 -0.38 6.66 1.85
N LEU A 136 0.89 6.64 1.42
CA LEU A 136 1.88 5.68 1.91
C LEU A 136 2.16 5.88 3.40
N ASN A 137 2.41 7.12 3.82
CA ASN A 137 2.69 7.44 5.21
C ASN A 137 1.47 7.22 6.12
N THR A 138 0.29 7.65 5.70
CA THR A 138 -0.93 7.55 6.52
C THR A 138 -1.29 6.09 6.80
N MET A 139 -1.26 5.21 5.79
CA MET A 139 -1.56 3.79 6.00
C MET A 139 -0.49 3.10 6.85
N ARG A 140 0.79 3.42 6.62
CA ARG A 140 1.90 2.91 7.44
C ARG A 140 1.74 3.30 8.91
N GLN A 141 1.46 4.58 9.18
CA GLN A 141 1.24 5.09 10.54
C GLN A 141 0.04 4.40 11.20
N LEU A 142 -1.07 4.24 10.49
CA LEU A 142 -2.24 3.51 10.99
C LEU A 142 -1.87 2.11 11.50
N LEU A 143 -1.15 1.32 10.70
CA LEU A 143 -0.76 -0.04 11.11
C LEU A 143 0.24 -0.03 12.27
N GLN A 144 1.19 0.91 12.29
CA GLN A 144 2.19 1.00 13.36
C GLN A 144 1.59 1.41 14.70
N GLU A 145 0.63 2.34 14.67
CA GLU A 145 -0.15 2.74 15.85
C GLU A 145 -0.96 1.55 16.38
N LEU A 146 -1.72 0.88 15.51
CA LEU A 146 -2.50 -0.30 15.88
C LEU A 146 -1.62 -1.43 16.43
N ALA A 147 -0.42 -1.64 15.89
CA ALA A 147 0.49 -2.69 16.36
C ALA A 147 1.10 -2.39 17.75
N SER A 148 0.96 -1.15 18.23
CA SER A 148 1.49 -0.68 19.51
C SER A 148 0.40 -0.52 20.58
N GLU A 149 -0.88 -0.69 20.22
CA GLU A 149 -2.03 -0.80 21.14
C GLU A 149 -2.02 -2.13 21.88
#